data_AF-A0A2L2YX71-F1
#
_entry.id   AF-A0A2L2YX71-F1
#
_cell.length_a   1.000
_cell.length_b   1.000
_cell.length_c   1.000
_cell.angle_alpha   90.00
_cell.angle_beta   90.00
_cell.angle_gamma   90.00
#
_symmetry.space_group_name_H-M   'P 1'
#
loop_
_entity.id
_entity.type
_entity.pdbx_description
1 polymer ?
#
loop_
_entity_poly.entity_id
_entity_poly.type
_entity_poly.pdbx_seq_one_letter_code
_entity_poly.pdbx_strand_id
1 'polypeptide(L)' 'VKMAASNFHFSSRVSSLHHENTPKRFHCSFCSYSTNVSTNIKMHSLIHTGERPFTCSKCNKSFTQKISLKGHMLTHLKNN' A
#
# COMPACT_ATOMS: atom_id res chain seq x y z
N VAL A 1 21.53 -21.12 -33.37
CA VAL A 1 21.66 -21.19 -31.89
C VAL A 1 22.32 -19.89 -31.41
N LYS A 2 21.61 -19.08 -30.58
CA LYS A 2 22.03 -17.91 -29.73
C LYS A 2 22.60 -16.66 -30.47
N MET A 3 21.88 -15.53 -30.63
CA MET A 3 21.48 -14.42 -29.71
C MET A 3 22.60 -13.50 -29.18
N ALA A 4 22.56 -12.21 -29.55
CA ALA A 4 23.02 -11.01 -28.79
C ALA A 4 22.34 -9.76 -29.41
N ALA A 5 21.27 -9.23 -28.81
CA ALA A 5 21.21 -8.16 -27.80
C ALA A 5 21.04 -6.76 -28.43
N SER A 6 19.81 -6.25 -28.31
CA SER A 6 19.20 -5.13 -29.03
C SER A 6 19.81 -3.76 -28.72
N ASN A 7 20.19 -3.04 -29.78
CA ASN A 7 20.38 -1.59 -29.75
C ASN A 7 19.01 -0.91 -29.76
N PHE A 8 18.56 -0.38 -28.62
CA PHE A 8 17.37 0.48 -28.59
C PHE A 8 17.79 1.92 -28.31
N HIS A 9 17.89 2.70 -29.39
CA HIS A 9 18.06 4.15 -29.34
C HIS A 9 16.68 4.77 -29.04
N PHE A 10 16.37 5.05 -27.77
CA PHE A 10 15.14 5.77 -27.42
C PHE A 10 15.37 7.27 -27.50
N SER A 11 15.35 7.81 -28.72
CA SER A 11 15.11 9.23 -28.96
C SER A 11 13.77 9.39 -29.67
N SER A 12 12.68 9.43 -28.91
CA SER A 12 11.40 9.87 -29.46
C SER A 12 10.71 10.78 -28.44
N ARG A 13 10.79 12.09 -28.73
CA ARG A 13 10.03 13.13 -28.03
C ARG A 13 8.61 13.09 -28.58
N VAL A 14 7.78 12.21 -28.05
CA VAL A 14 6.36 12.17 -28.42
C VAL A 14 5.65 13.29 -27.66
N SER A 15 5.41 14.42 -28.34
CA SER A 15 4.39 15.38 -27.93
C SER A 15 3.04 14.86 -28.41
N SER A 16 2.46 13.94 -27.66
CA SER A 16 1.05 13.53 -27.82
C SER A 16 0.32 13.92 -26.54
N LEU A 17 -0.56 14.92 -26.66
CA LEU A 17 -1.57 15.25 -25.67
C LEU A 17 -2.56 14.08 -25.57
N HIS A 18 -2.15 13.02 -24.86
CA HIS A 18 -3.13 12.16 -24.23
C HIS A 18 -3.74 12.98 -23.09
N HIS A 19 -5.02 13.30 -23.20
CA HIS A 19 -5.83 13.58 -22.02
C HIS A 19 -5.91 12.28 -21.23
N GLU A 20 -4.83 11.98 -20.51
CA GLU A 20 -4.76 10.87 -19.60
C GLU A 20 -5.66 11.21 -18.42
N ASN A 21 -6.87 10.64 -18.44
CA ASN A 21 -7.68 10.48 -17.23
C ASN A 21 -7.01 9.41 -16.34
N THR A 22 -5.75 9.62 -15.98
CA THR A 22 -5.04 8.73 -15.07
C THR A 22 -5.62 8.95 -13.69
N PRO A 23 -6.13 7.89 -13.04
CA PRO A 23 -6.60 8.03 -11.67
C PRO A 23 -5.42 8.50 -10.83
N LYS A 24 -5.58 9.65 -10.17
CA LYS A 24 -4.57 10.23 -9.29
C LYS A 24 -4.06 9.16 -8.33
N ARG A 25 -2.79 8.81 -8.45
CA ARG A 25 -2.14 7.82 -7.59
C ARG A 25 -1.53 8.51 -6.37
N PHE A 26 -1.56 7.80 -5.26
CA PHE A 26 -0.91 8.13 -4.00
C PHE A 26 0.30 7.21 -3.84
N HIS A 27 1.47 7.82 -3.72
CA HIS A 27 2.74 7.11 -3.62
C HIS A 27 3.25 7.17 -2.19
N CYS A 28 3.92 6.10 -1.76
CA CYS A 28 4.60 6.09 -0.47
C CYS A 28 5.94 6.83 -0.59
N SER A 29 6.27 7.66 0.40
CA SER A 29 7.55 8.37 0.43
C SER A 29 8.73 7.49 0.85
N PHE A 30 8.46 6.34 1.47
CA PHE A 30 9.48 5.45 2.04
C PHE A 30 9.72 4.19 1.21
N CYS A 31 8.87 3.89 0.21
CA CYS A 31 9.01 2.71 -0.65
C CYS A 31 8.26 2.87 -1.97
N SER A 32 8.45 1.94 -2.91
CA SER A 32 7.81 1.97 -4.24
C SER A 32 6.31 1.63 -4.25
N TYR A 33 5.67 1.47 -3.09
CA TYR A 33 4.24 1.19 -3.01
C TYR A 33 3.42 2.40 -3.47
N SER A 34 2.42 2.15 -4.32
CA SER A 34 1.47 3.17 -4.76
C SER A 34 0.07 2.60 -4.93
N THR A 35 -0.93 3.44 -4.70
CA THR A 35 -2.35 3.08 -4.76
C THR A 35 -3.17 4.26 -5.26
N ASN A 36 -4.29 4.03 -5.94
CA ASN A 36 -5.24 5.08 -6.29
C ASN A 36 -6.19 5.45 -5.14
N VAL A 37 -6.06 4.81 -3.97
CA VAL A 37 -6.91 5.05 -2.79
C VAL A 37 -6.12 5.73 -1.67
N SER A 38 -6.56 6.93 -1.27
CA SER A 38 -5.87 7.74 -0.25
C SER A 38 -5.88 7.11 1.14
N THR A 39 -6.92 6.38 1.52
CA THR A 39 -7.00 5.69 2.81
C THR A 39 -5.98 4.55 2.89
N ASN A 40 -5.75 3.85 1.78
CA ASN A 40 -4.77 2.78 1.70
C ASN A 40 -3.35 3.31 1.88
N ILE A 41 -3.01 4.48 1.32
CA ILE A 41 -1.66 5.05 1.52
C ILE A 41 -1.43 5.47 2.98
N LYS A 42 -2.46 6.01 3.66
CA LYS A 42 -2.39 6.37 5.08
C LYS A 42 -2.26 5.13 5.98
N MET A 43 -2.99 4.06 5.68
CA MET A 43 -2.83 2.80 6.41
C MET A 43 -1.46 2.17 6.13
N HIS A 44 -0.97 2.27 4.90
CA HIS A 44 0.36 1.80 4.53
C HIS A 44 1.45 2.54 5.31
N SER A 45 1.37 3.86 5.49
CA SER A 45 2.40 4.61 6.25
C SER A 45 2.55 4.17 7.71
N LEU A 46 1.52 3.51 8.28
CA LEU A 46 1.60 2.92 9.62
C LEU A 46 2.66 1.82 9.73
N ILE A 47 3.04 1.16 8.62
CA ILE A 47 4.09 0.14 8.64
C ILE A 47 5.47 0.74 8.85
N HIS A 48 5.69 1.98 8.39
CA HIS A 48 6.96 2.68 8.49
C HIS A 48 7.11 3.36 9.85
N THR A 49 6.02 3.95 10.34
CA THR A 49 5.99 4.62 11.65
C THR A 49 5.87 3.64 12.82
N GLY A 50 5.39 2.42 12.57
CA GLY A 50 5.09 1.44 13.62
C GLY A 50 3.85 1.78 14.43
N GLU A 51 3.13 2.85 14.08
CA GLU A 51 1.90 3.25 14.78
C GLU A 51 0.79 2.20 14.60
N ARG A 52 0.17 1.84 15.72
CA ARG A 52 -0.94 0.87 15.76
C ARG A 52 -2.08 1.43 16.59
N PRO A 53 -2.95 2.26 16.01
CA PRO A 53 -3.95 3.02 16.76
C PRO A 53 -5.08 2.16 17.34
N PHE A 54 -5.22 0.90 16.91
CA PHE A 54 -6.31 0.05 17.36
C PHE A 54 -5.81 -0.97 18.39
N THR A 55 -6.00 -0.68 19.68
CA THR A 55 -5.55 -1.57 20.77
C THR A 55 -6.71 -2.41 21.33
N CYS A 56 -6.43 -3.68 21.58
CA CYS A 56 -7.33 -4.59 22.26
C CYS A 56 -7.36 -4.28 23.77
N SER A 57 -8.55 -4.02 24.31
CA SER A 57 -8.73 -3.74 25.74
C SER A 57 -8.54 -4.95 26.65
N LYS A 58 -8.59 -6.18 26.11
CA LYS A 58 -8.44 -7.41 26.90
C LYS A 58 -6.99 -7.86 27.05
N CYS A 59 -6.16 -7.70 26.02
CA CYS A 59 -4.79 -8.22 26.02
C CYS A 59 -3.74 -7.20 25.54
N ASN A 60 -4.12 -5.93 25.36
CA ASN A 60 -3.24 -4.84 24.93
C ASN A 60 -2.52 -5.05 23.59
N LYS A 61 -2.93 -6.03 22.78
CA LYS A 61 -2.42 -6.19 21.41
C LYS A 61 -2.92 -5.05 20.53
N SER A 62 -2.01 -4.41 19.80
CA SER A 62 -2.31 -3.30 18.90
C SER A 62 -2.33 -3.74 17.42
N PHE A 63 -3.19 -3.11 16.63
CA PHE A 63 -3.46 -3.40 15.23
C PHE A 63 -3.44 -2.11 14.40
N THR A 64 -3.13 -2.24 13.11
CA THR A 64 -3.15 -1.12 12.15
C THR A 64 -4.54 -0.87 11.56
N GLN A 65 -5.46 -1.84 11.66
CA GLN A 65 -6.81 -1.75 11.10
C GLN A 65 -7.89 -2.19 12.09
N LYS A 66 -9.05 -1.52 12.03
CA LYS A 66 -10.22 -1.83 12.86
C LYS A 66 -10.79 -3.23 12.60
N ILE A 67 -10.77 -3.69 11.35
CA ILE A 67 -11.28 -5.03 10.99
C ILE A 67 -10.43 -6.13 11.62
N SER A 68 -9.11 -5.94 11.67
CA SER A 68 -8.18 -6.86 12.34
C SER A 68 -8.44 -6.92 13.84
N LEU A 69 -8.66 -5.77 14.49
CA LEU A 69 -9.06 -5.74 15.90
C LEU A 69 -10.40 -6.46 16.13
N LYS A 70 -11.42 -6.21 15.31
CA LYS A 70 -12.72 -6.89 15.43
C LYS A 70 -12.59 -8.41 15.32
N GLY A 71 -11.86 -8.91 14.33
CA GLY A 71 -11.60 -10.35 14.18
C GLY A 71 -10.84 -10.91 15.37
N HIS A 72 -9.86 -10.18 15.88
CA HIS A 72 -9.15 -10.54 17.11
C HIS A 72 -10.06 -10.60 18.34
N MET A 73 -11.01 -9.67 18.50
CA MET A 73 -11.93 -9.71 19.64
C MET A 73 -12.75 -11.02 19.70
N LEU A 74 -13.02 -11.65 18.56
CA LEU A 74 -13.71 -12.95 18.51
C LEU A 74 -12.86 -14.08 19.12
N THR A 75 -11.52 -13.99 19.09
CA THR A 75 -10.68 -15.00 19.74
C THR A 75 -10.81 -14.97 21.26
N HIS A 76 -11.13 -13.81 21.83
CA HIS A 76 -11.44 -13.68 23.26
C HIS A 76 -12.83 -14.18 23.64
N LEU A 77 -13.73 -14.36 22.68
CA LEU A 77 -15.05 -14.94 22.91
C LEU A 77 -15.02 -16.47 22.82
N LYS A 78 -14.11 -17.03 22.00
CA LYS A 78 -13.92 -18.48 21.88
C LYS A 78 -13.09 -19.09 23.02
N ASN A 79 -12.30 -18.26 23.70
CA ASN A 79 -11.43 -18.67 24.82
C ASN A 79 -12.05 -18.35 26.20
N ASN A 80 -13.36 -18.10 26.25
CA ASN A 80 -14.15 -17.84 27.45
C ASN A 80 -15.37 -18.75 27.45
#